data_AF-A0A7C7W9U1-F1
#
_entry.id   AF-A0A7C7W9U1-F1
#
_cell.length_a   1.000
_cell.length_b   1.000
_cell.length_c   1.000
_cell.angle_alpha   90.00
_cell.angle_beta   90.00
_cell.angle_gamma   90.00
#
_symmetry.space_group_name_H-M   'P 1'
#
loop_
_entity.id
_entity.type
_entity.pdbx_description
1 polymer ?
#
loop_
_entity_poly.entity_id
_entity_poly.type
_entity_poly.pdbx_seq_one_letter_code
_entity_poly.pdbx_strand_id
1 'polypeptide(L)'
;MIIDGLQINDWSREVMVEVRSGGVDVVHATVGVWEDLSGAMARIGAFRHVCRNNEDLVRIVRSVDEIHEAVADGVLAVVLGFQNSTMLGDDPEMAGIFADVGIRVVQLTYNISNHLG
;
A
#
# COMPACT_ATOMS: atom_id res chain seq x y z
N MET A 1 -15.58 2.38 11.18
CA MET A 1 -14.34 2.34 10.42
C MET A 1 -13.28 1.66 11.25
N ILE A 2 -12.87 0.46 10.85
CA ILE A 2 -11.75 -0.28 11.44
C ILE A 2 -10.55 -0.17 10.48
N ILE A 3 -9.41 0.24 11.02
CA ILE A 3 -8.19 0.45 10.24
C ILE A 3 -7.12 -0.52 10.72
N ASP A 4 -6.54 -1.28 9.80
CA ASP A 4 -5.34 -2.07 10.05
C ASP A 4 -4.10 -1.30 9.57
N GLY A 5 -3.16 -1.08 10.49
CA GLY A 5 -1.96 -0.29 10.27
C GLY A 5 -0.89 -0.99 9.43
N LEU A 6 -0.98 -2.31 9.19
CA LEU A 6 0.01 -3.01 8.38
C LEU A 6 -0.47 -4.40 7.91
N GLN A 7 -0.55 -4.58 6.60
CA GLN A 7 -0.86 -5.85 5.96
C GLN A 7 0.17 -6.16 4.87
N ILE A 8 0.73 -7.37 4.92
CA ILE A 8 1.64 -7.91 3.90
C ILE A 8 1.17 -9.29 3.48
N ASN A 9 0.26 -9.30 2.52
CA ASN A 9 -0.37 -10.52 2.02
C ASN A 9 0.03 -10.79 0.57
N ASP A 10 -0.16 -12.03 0.15
CA ASP A 10 -0.30 -12.36 -1.27
C ASP A 10 -1.73 -11.97 -1.70
N TRP A 11 -1.88 -10.77 -2.24
CA TRP A 11 -3.20 -10.17 -2.45
C TRP A 11 -3.96 -10.86 -3.58
N SER A 12 -5.03 -11.56 -3.20
CA SER A 12 -6.02 -12.15 -4.09
C SER A 12 -7.43 -11.69 -3.72
N ARG A 13 -8.41 -12.01 -4.56
CA ARG A 13 -9.82 -11.73 -4.26
C ARG A 13 -10.27 -12.37 -2.96
N GLU A 14 -9.88 -13.61 -2.73
CA GLU A 14 -10.20 -14.40 -1.54
C GLU A 14 -9.66 -13.72 -0.28
N VAL A 15 -8.40 -13.27 -0.30
CA VAL A 15 -7.80 -12.51 0.81
C VAL A 15 -8.55 -11.22 1.08
N MET A 16 -8.95 -10.48 0.03
CA MET A 16 -9.72 -9.24 0.19
C MET A 16 -11.09 -9.49 0.82
N VAL A 17 -11.77 -10.58 0.43
CA VAL A 17 -13.04 -11.00 1.05
C VAL A 17 -12.84 -11.40 2.51
N GLU A 18 -11.79 -12.15 2.82
CA GLU A 18 -11.47 -12.56 4.18
C GLU A 18 -11.20 -11.34 5.08
N VAL A 19 -10.37 -10.39 4.64
CA VAL A 19 -10.09 -9.14 5.36
C VAL A 19 -11.39 -8.37 5.62
N ARG A 20 -12.25 -8.24 4.59
CA ARG A 20 -13.57 -7.57 4.73
C ARG A 20 -14.50 -8.33 5.68
N SER A 21 -14.47 -9.66 5.69
CA SER A 21 -15.27 -10.48 6.61
C SER A 21 -14.90 -10.25 8.08
N GLY A 22 -13.65 -9.84 8.35
CA GLY A 22 -13.19 -9.41 9.68
C GLY A 22 -13.67 -8.01 10.10
N GLY A 23 -14.43 -7.31 9.25
CA GLY A 23 -14.91 -5.95 9.51
C GLY A 23 -13.87 -4.85 9.26
N VAL A 24 -12.73 -5.17 8.64
CA VAL A 24 -11.70 -4.18 8.31
C VAL A 24 -12.16 -3.32 7.14
N ASP A 25 -12.07 -2.01 7.31
CA ASP A 25 -12.49 -1.01 6.33
C ASP A 25 -11.32 -0.42 5.55
N VAL A 26 -10.17 -0.29 6.22
CA VAL A 26 -8.96 0.31 5.65
C VAL A 26 -7.75 -0.54 6.02
N VAL A 27 -6.85 -0.75 5.07
CA VAL A 27 -5.56 -1.40 5.30
C VAL A 27 -4.42 -0.56 4.76
N HIS A 28 -3.31 -0.53 5.49
CA HIS A 28 -2.02 -0.18 4.90
C HIS A 28 -1.41 -1.43 4.26
N ALA A 29 -1.38 -1.50 2.94
CA ALA A 29 -0.81 -2.63 2.19
C ALA A 29 0.65 -2.36 1.84
N THR A 30 1.54 -3.27 2.29
CA THR A 30 2.96 -3.19 1.98
C THR A 30 3.26 -3.63 0.55
N VAL A 31 3.89 -2.75 -0.22
CA VAL A 31 4.35 -2.99 -1.60
C VAL A 31 5.87 -2.80 -1.77
N GLY A 32 6.61 -2.85 -0.67
CA GLY A 32 8.08 -2.89 -0.70
C GLY A 32 8.71 -3.08 0.68
N VAL A 33 9.79 -3.86 0.73
CA VAL A 33 10.60 -4.18 1.93
C VAL A 33 12.09 -4.26 1.57
N TRP A 34 12.43 -4.94 0.47
CA TRP A 34 13.81 -5.24 0.08
C TRP A 34 14.10 -4.95 -1.39
N GLU A 35 13.11 -4.44 -2.11
CA GLU A 35 13.19 -4.16 -3.52
C GLU A 35 14.10 -2.95 -3.80
N ASP A 36 14.68 -2.95 -5.00
CA ASP A 36 15.20 -1.74 -5.61
C ASP A 36 14.06 -0.90 -6.23
N LEU A 37 14.39 0.24 -6.85
CA LEU A 37 13.41 1.11 -7.49
C LEU A 37 12.56 0.36 -8.54
N SER A 38 13.18 -0.46 -9.38
CA SER A 38 12.49 -1.21 -10.43
C SER A 38 11.52 -2.24 -9.84
N GLY A 39 11.97 -2.99 -8.83
CA GLY A 39 11.16 -3.95 -8.10
C GLY A 39 9.99 -3.29 -7.38
N ALA A 40 10.21 -2.13 -6.74
CA ALA A 40 9.15 -1.37 -6.09
C ALA A 40 8.08 -0.93 -7.08
N MET A 41 8.49 -0.41 -8.25
CA MET A 41 7.56 -0.03 -9.32
C MET A 41 6.79 -1.24 -9.87
N ALA A 42 7.45 -2.38 -10.02
CA ALA A 42 6.79 -3.63 -10.43
C ALA A 42 5.74 -4.08 -9.41
N ARG A 43 6.03 -4.00 -8.10
CA ARG A 43 5.08 -4.33 -7.02
C ARG A 43 3.88 -3.38 -7.00
N ILE A 44 4.11 -2.08 -7.15
CA ILE A 44 3.02 -1.08 -7.28
C ILE A 44 2.16 -1.40 -8.51
N GLY A 45 2.79 -1.72 -9.65
CA GLY A 45 2.10 -2.10 -10.88
C GLY A 45 1.24 -3.35 -10.72
N ALA A 46 1.78 -4.39 -10.08
CA ALA A 46 1.07 -5.62 -9.78
C ALA A 46 -0.12 -5.37 -8.84
N PHE A 47 0.07 -4.60 -7.78
CA PHE A 47 -1.02 -4.27 -6.85
C PHE A 47 -2.14 -3.48 -7.54
N ARG A 48 -1.79 -2.49 -8.37
CA ARG A 48 -2.77 -1.75 -9.19
C ARG A 48 -3.52 -2.67 -10.15
N HIS A 49 -2.85 -3.69 -10.70
CA HIS A 49 -3.52 -4.70 -11.53
C HIS A 49 -4.53 -5.52 -10.70
N VAL A 50 -4.17 -5.95 -9.50
CA VAL A 50 -5.09 -6.65 -8.59
C VAL A 50 -6.32 -5.78 -8.29
N CYS A 51 -6.14 -4.50 -7.96
CA CYS A 51 -7.26 -3.60 -7.71
C CYS A 51 -8.17 -3.40 -8.92
N ARG A 52 -7.62 -3.17 -10.12
CA ARG A 52 -8.43 -3.00 -11.34
C ARG A 52 -9.29 -4.22 -11.69
N ASN A 53 -8.85 -5.42 -11.32
CA ASN A 53 -9.64 -6.64 -11.55
C ASN A 53 -10.64 -6.93 -10.43
N ASN A 54 -10.69 -6.10 -9.38
CA ASN A 54 -11.53 -6.29 -8.19
C ASN A 54 -12.10 -4.95 -7.70
N GLU A 55 -12.45 -4.04 -8.63
CA GLU A 55 -12.94 -2.69 -8.30
C GLU A 55 -14.25 -2.71 -7.49
N ASP A 56 -14.97 -3.83 -7.52
CA ASP A 56 -16.14 -4.09 -6.70
C ASP A 56 -15.83 -4.37 -5.22
N LEU A 57 -14.55 -4.61 -4.88
CA LEU A 57 -14.10 -4.98 -3.54
C LEU A 57 -13.02 -4.09 -2.95
N VAL A 58 -12.20 -3.43 -3.77
CA VAL A 58 -11.01 -2.73 -3.27
C VAL A 58 -10.70 -1.46 -4.06
N ARG A 59 -10.16 -0.45 -3.36
CA ARG A 59 -9.70 0.80 -3.95
C ARG A 59 -8.41 1.27 -3.31
N ILE A 60 -7.43 1.66 -4.12
CA ILE A 60 -6.26 2.40 -3.63
C ILE A 60 -6.70 3.83 -3.33
N VAL A 61 -6.41 4.30 -2.12
CA VAL A 61 -6.76 5.64 -1.64
C VAL A 61 -5.53 6.42 -1.22
N ARG A 62 -5.57 7.74 -1.41
CA ARG A 62 -4.43 8.66 -1.27
C ARG A 62 -4.70 9.82 -0.31
N SER A 63 -5.93 9.96 0.16
CA SER A 63 -6.39 11.01 1.07
C SER A 63 -7.41 10.46 2.05
N VAL A 64 -7.69 11.23 3.10
CA VAL A 64 -8.73 10.89 4.08
C VAL A 64 -10.12 10.92 3.43
N ASP A 65 -10.37 11.86 2.51
CA ASP A 65 -11.65 11.94 1.80
C ASP A 65 -11.86 10.69 0.94
N GLU A 66 -10.84 10.24 0.19
CA GLU A 66 -10.91 9.00 -0.60
C GLU A 66 -11.13 7.75 0.28
N ILE A 67 -10.58 7.74 1.51
CA ILE A 67 -10.87 6.68 2.49
C ILE A 67 -12.36 6.67 2.84
N HIS A 68 -12.93 7.84 3.16
CA HIS A 68 -14.34 7.94 3.49
C HIS A 68 -15.25 7.54 2.33
N GLU A 69 -14.92 7.93 1.10
CA GLU A 69 -15.63 7.51 -0.11
C GLU A 69 -15.59 6.00 -0.32
N ALA A 70 -14.41 5.38 -0.22
CA ALA A 70 -14.27 3.92 -0.35
C ALA A 70 -15.11 3.15 0.68
N VAL A 71 -15.10 3.61 1.94
CA VAL A 71 -15.89 2.98 3.00
C VAL A 71 -17.39 3.19 2.79
N ALA A 72 -17.82 4.36 2.34
CA ALA A 72 -19.21 4.63 1.99
C ALA A 72 -19.71 3.78 0.81
N ASP A 73 -18.84 3.54 -0.18
CA ASP A 73 -19.09 2.66 -1.32
C ASP A 73 -19.06 1.17 -0.95
N GLY A 74 -18.67 0.84 0.28
CA GLY A 74 -18.63 -0.54 0.77
C GLY A 74 -17.42 -1.35 0.32
N VAL A 75 -16.39 -0.72 -0.25
CA VAL A 75 -15.15 -1.38 -0.71
C VAL A 75 -14.01 -1.21 0.29
N LEU A 76 -13.05 -2.13 0.28
CA LEU A 76 -11.83 -2.05 1.08
C LEU A 76 -10.98 -0.87 0.62
N ALA A 77 -10.71 0.08 1.51
CA ALA A 77 -9.78 1.17 1.24
C ALA A 77 -8.34 0.70 1.49
N VAL A 78 -7.44 0.93 0.53
CA VAL A 78 -6.03 0.53 0.62
C VAL A 78 -5.12 1.73 0.54
N VAL A 79 -4.36 1.96 1.59
CA VAL A 79 -3.23 2.90 1.60
C VAL A 79 -1.97 2.11 1.26
N LEU A 80 -1.25 2.48 0.20
CA LEU A 80 -0.01 1.80 -0.15
C LEU A 80 1.16 2.34 0.67
N GLY A 81 2.06 1.45 1.05
CA GLY A 81 3.27 1.84 1.74
C GLY A 81 4.41 0.84 1.65
N PHE A 82 5.52 1.25 2.25
CA PHE A 82 6.78 0.53 2.30
C PHE A 82 7.17 0.24 3.75
N GLN A 83 7.74 -0.93 3.98
CA GLN A 83 8.35 -1.28 5.26
C GLN A 83 9.85 -0.98 5.33
N ASN A 84 10.42 -0.36 4.30
CA ASN A 84 11.81 0.07 4.27
C ASN A 84 11.93 1.33 3.41
N SER A 85 12.97 2.14 3.61
CA SER A 85 13.23 3.32 2.78
C SER A 85 14.19 3.05 1.62
N THR A 86 14.76 1.84 1.53
CA THR A 86 15.75 1.48 0.48
C THR A 86 15.23 1.69 -0.94
N MET A 87 13.93 1.58 -1.16
CA MET A 87 13.30 1.83 -2.47
C MET A 87 13.44 3.28 -2.94
N LEU A 88 13.67 4.23 -2.02
CA LEU A 88 13.94 5.64 -2.34
C LEU A 88 15.34 5.84 -2.95
N GLY A 89 16.24 4.87 -2.82
CA GLY A 89 17.64 5.03 -3.22
C GLY A 89 18.33 6.14 -2.43
N ASP A 90 19.19 6.89 -3.12
CA ASP A 90 20.03 7.95 -2.53
C ASP A 90 19.47 9.38 -2.74
N ASP A 91 18.27 9.53 -3.33
CA ASP A 91 17.69 10.82 -3.67
C ASP A 91 16.37 11.07 -2.90
N PRO A 92 16.31 12.06 -1.99
CA PRO A 92 15.10 12.35 -1.23
C PRO A 92 13.91 12.80 -2.11
N GLU A 93 14.16 13.32 -3.32
CA GLU A 93 13.10 13.69 -4.27
C GLU A 93 12.26 12.47 -4.70
N MET A 94 12.80 11.26 -4.55
CA MET A 94 12.06 10.02 -4.81
C MET A 94 10.82 9.87 -3.91
N ALA A 95 10.81 10.47 -2.72
CA ALA A 95 9.63 10.48 -1.86
C ALA A 95 8.43 11.15 -2.55
N GLY A 96 8.66 12.25 -3.28
CA GLY A 96 7.63 12.92 -4.08
C GLY A 96 7.12 12.05 -5.22
N ILE A 97 8.03 11.42 -5.96
CA ILE A 97 7.70 10.50 -7.06
C ILE A 97 6.86 9.31 -6.56
N PHE A 98 7.26 8.70 -5.44
CA PHE A 98 6.49 7.61 -4.84
C PHE A 98 5.11 8.07 -4.34
N ALA A 99 5.02 9.31 -3.84
CA ALA A 99 3.73 9.90 -3.51
C ALA A 99 2.83 10.07 -4.75
N ASP A 100 3.36 10.49 -5.90
CA ASP A 100 2.58 10.62 -7.13
C ASP A 100 2.02 9.27 -7.61
N VAL A 101 2.78 8.19 -7.37
CA VAL A 101 2.34 6.82 -7.68
C VAL A 101 1.56 6.14 -6.54
N GLY A 102 1.22 6.88 -5.48
CA GLY A 102 0.23 6.48 -4.48
C GLY A 102 0.77 5.90 -3.18
N ILE A 103 2.10 5.89 -2.98
CA ILE A 103 2.70 5.56 -1.68
C ILE A 103 2.41 6.69 -0.69
N ARG A 104 1.96 6.35 0.52
CA ARG A 104 1.65 7.34 1.58
C ARG A 104 2.32 7.04 2.91
N VAL A 105 2.88 5.84 3.05
CA VAL A 105 3.57 5.40 4.28
C VAL A 105 4.91 4.79 3.89
N VAL A 106 5.98 5.22 4.56
CA VAL A 106 7.32 4.63 4.41
C VAL A 106 7.92 4.44 5.80
N GLN A 107 8.20 3.20 6.17
CA GLN A 107 9.02 2.89 7.34
C GLN A 107 10.49 3.15 7.02
N LEU A 108 11.21 3.82 7.94
CA LEU A 108 12.57 4.28 7.69
C LEU A 108 13.57 3.13 7.49
N THR A 109 13.47 2.07 8.27
CA THR A 109 14.45 0.97 8.31
C THR A 109 13.75 -0.37 8.48
N TYR A 110 14.43 -1.47 8.12
CA TYR A 110 13.88 -2.82 8.31
C TYR A 110 14.98 -3.81 8.70
N ASN A 111 15.03 -4.18 9.98
CA ASN A 111 15.92 -5.17 10.62
C ASN A 111 17.44 -4.94 10.51
N ILE A 112 17.94 -4.39 9.41
CA ILE A 112 19.35 -4.06 9.17
C ILE A 112 19.48 -2.59 8.79
N SER A 113 20.70 -2.07 8.90
CA SER A 113 20.99 -0.69 8.60
C SER A 113 20.81 -0.37 7.11
N ASN A 114 20.26 0.79 6.82
CA ASN A 114 20.25 1.41 5.50
C ASN A 114 20.77 2.86 5.59
N HIS A 115 20.61 3.66 4.52
CA HIS A 115 21.09 5.05 4.47
C HIS A 115 20.50 5.97 5.55
N LEU A 116 19.41 5.58 6.21
CA LEU A 116 18.70 6.37 7.23
C LEU A 116 18.84 5.80 8.65
N GLY A 117 19.49 4.65 8.86
CA GLY A 117 19.69 4.03 10.17
C GLY A 117 19.83 2.53 10.12
#